data_AF-A0A914ML83-F1
#
_entry.id   AF-A0A914ML83-F1
#
_cell.length_a   1.000
_cell.length_b   1.000
_cell.length_c   1.000
_cell.angle_alpha   90.00
_cell.angle_beta   90.00
_cell.angle_gamma   90.00
#
_symmetry.space_group_name_H-M   'P 1'
#
loop_
_entity.id
_entity.type
_entity.pdbx_description
1 polymer ?
#
loop_
_entity_poly.entity_id
_entity_poly.type
_entity_poly.pdbx_seq_one_letter_code
_entity_poly.pdbx_strand_id
1 'polypeptide(L)'
;MRGGGDCRGIQKNKKIFIFILFILIILLLFLFLFVFIFFIKQQIDDIDNKKEEKNDNLWGCTSLNCSLNTLLDPCDDFYDYVCYGFVKNTSNLPEGYTRKSQFNILWEKSDKEIIGLF
;
A
#
# COMPACT_ATOMS: atom_id res chain seq x y z
N MET A 1 4.56 23.43 78.10
CA MET A 1 5.06 22.21 77.44
C MET A 1 5.17 22.50 75.94
N ARG A 2 6.39 22.42 75.39
CA ARG A 2 6.66 22.64 73.96
C ARG A 2 6.34 21.36 73.19
N GLY A 3 5.37 21.43 72.27
CA GLY A 3 5.12 20.40 71.27
C GLY A 3 5.22 21.02 69.88
N GLY A 4 6.44 21.13 69.35
CA GLY A 4 6.69 21.52 67.97
C GLY A 4 6.61 20.29 67.07
N GLY A 5 5.52 20.15 66.32
CA GLY A 5 5.37 19.15 65.27
C GLY A 5 6.03 19.61 63.98
N ASP A 6 6.96 18.80 63.47
CA ASP A 6 7.81 19.09 62.32
C ASP A 6 7.07 18.78 60.99
N CYS A 7 6.75 19.79 60.19
CA CYS A 7 6.02 19.66 58.92
C CYS A 7 6.92 19.38 57.69
N ARG A 8 8.01 18.62 57.84
CA ARG A 8 8.96 18.35 56.74
C ARG A 8 8.59 17.19 55.80
N GLY A 9 7.49 16.46 56.07
CA GLY A 9 7.06 15.29 55.27
C GLY A 9 6.23 15.59 53.99
N ILE A 10 5.69 16.79 53.83
CA ILE A 10 4.67 17.07 52.78
C ILE A 10 5.29 17.53 51.45
N GLN A 11 6.50 18.11 51.44
CA GLN A 11 7.10 18.68 50.22
C GLN A 11 7.79 17.65 49.30
N LYS A 12 8.35 16.55 49.83
CA LYS A 12 9.02 15.51 49.03
C LYS A 12 8.06 14.77 48.09
N ASN A 13 6.83 14.55 48.56
CA ASN A 13 5.82 13.75 47.87
C ASN A 13 5.28 14.47 46.63
N LYS A 14 5.22 15.81 46.63
CA LYS A 14 4.78 16.59 45.46
C LYS A 14 5.72 16.46 44.27
N LYS A 15 7.04 16.48 44.49
CA LYS A 15 8.04 16.32 43.42
C LYS A 15 8.02 14.90 42.83
N ILE A 16 7.88 13.89 43.69
CA ILE A 16 7.76 12.49 43.27
C ILE A 16 6.47 12.28 42.46
N PHE A 17 5.35 12.86 42.92
CA PHE A 17 4.08 12.79 42.21
C PHE A 17 4.14 13.45 40.82
N ILE A 18 4.80 14.62 40.70
CA ILE A 18 5.02 15.28 39.41
C ILE A 18 5.89 14.43 38.48
N PHE A 19 6.93 13.77 38.99
CA PHE A 19 7.79 12.89 38.21
C PHE A 19 7.04 11.66 37.67
N ILE A 20 6.21 11.03 38.51
CA ILE A 20 5.36 9.90 38.10
C ILE A 20 4.35 10.35 37.05
N LEU A 21 3.72 11.51 37.23
CA LEU A 21 2.77 12.07 36.27
C LEU A 21 3.45 12.33 34.92
N PHE A 22 4.67 12.85 34.91
CA PHE A 22 5.45 13.10 33.70
C PHE A 22 5.82 11.81 32.96
N ILE A 23 6.24 10.77 33.69
CA ILE A 23 6.50 9.44 33.12
C ILE A 23 5.22 8.87 32.49
N LEU A 24 4.09 9.00 33.17
CA LEU A 24 2.81 8.48 32.69
C LEU A 24 2.34 9.19 31.41
N ILE A 25 2.57 10.50 31.32
CA ILE A 25 2.31 11.29 30.10
C ILE A 25 3.23 10.86 28.96
N ILE A 26 4.53 10.68 29.22
CA ILE A 26 5.49 10.20 28.21
C ILE A 26 5.09 8.80 27.70
N LEU A 27 4.70 7.90 28.59
CA LEU A 27 4.24 6.56 28.24
C LEU A 27 3.01 6.62 27.33
N LEU A 28 2.02 7.46 27.67
CA LEU A 28 0.83 7.67 26.86
C LEU A 28 1.17 8.24 25.48
N LEU A 29 2.07 9.23 25.41
CA LEU A 29 2.52 9.80 24.13
C LEU A 29 3.23 8.76 23.27
N PHE A 30 4.07 7.91 23.85
CA PHE A 30 4.76 6.86 23.13
C PHE A 30 3.77 5.82 22.58
N LEU A 31 2.78 5.43 23.37
CA LEU A 31 1.74 4.48 22.96
C LEU A 31 0.88 5.07 21.83
N PHE A 32 0.52 6.35 21.94
CA PHE A 32 -0.20 7.08 20.89
C PHE A 32 0.60 7.13 19.58
N LEU A 33 1.89 7.47 19.64
CA LEU A 33 2.78 7.47 18.48
C LEU A 33 2.89 6.08 17.84
N PHE A 34 3.00 5.03 18.66
CA PHE A 34 3.09 3.66 18.16
C PHE A 34 1.82 3.24 17.40
N VAL A 35 0.64 3.53 17.95
CA VAL A 35 -0.65 3.29 17.29
C VAL A 35 -0.75 4.09 15.99
N PHE A 36 -0.35 5.37 16.02
CA PHE A 36 -0.37 6.22 14.83
C PHE A 36 0.54 5.67 13.72
N ILE A 37 1.77 5.25 14.05
CA ILE A 37 2.69 4.62 13.09
C ILE A 37 2.10 3.33 12.51
N PHE A 38 1.46 2.51 13.33
CA PHE A 38 0.79 1.28 12.88
C PHE A 38 -0.34 1.58 11.89
N PHE A 39 -1.18 2.57 12.19
CA PHE A 39 -2.26 3.02 11.29
C PHE A 39 -1.73 3.56 9.96
N ILE A 40 -0.65 4.33 9.97
CA ILE A 40 -0.04 4.85 8.73
C ILE A 40 0.50 3.70 7.88
N LYS A 41 1.18 2.71 8.49
CA LYS A 41 1.63 1.52 7.76
C LYS A 41 0.46 0.75 7.14
N GLN A 42 -0.59 0.51 7.92
CA GLN A 42 -1.77 -0.20 7.47
C GLN A 42 -2.43 0.48 6.26
N GLN A 43 -2.50 1.82 6.23
CA GLN A 43 -3.08 2.54 5.09
C GLN A 43 -2.17 2.54 3.85
N ILE A 44 -0.84 2.53 4.02
CA ILE A 44 0.11 2.49 2.90
C ILE A 44 0.06 1.13 2.20
N ASP A 45 -0.04 0.04 2.97
CA ASP A 45 -0.15 -1.32 2.40
C ASP A 45 -1.40 -1.44 1.50
N ASP A 46 -2.53 -0.84 1.89
CA ASP A 46 -3.75 -0.80 1.06
C ASP A 46 -3.59 0.05 -0.22
N ILE A 47 -2.79 1.13 -0.16
CA ILE A 47 -2.54 2.03 -1.30
C ILE A 47 -1.61 1.35 -2.33
N ASP A 48 -0.59 0.63 -1.88
CA ASP A 48 0.35 -0.06 -2.76
C ASP A 48 -0.32 -1.25 -3.46
N ASN A 49 -1.11 -2.04 -2.72
CA ASN A 49 -1.93 -3.11 -3.31
C ASN A 49 -2.92 -2.57 -4.37
N LYS A 50 -3.51 -1.39 -4.12
CA LYS A 50 -4.46 -0.76 -5.06
C LYS A 50 -3.79 -0.04 -6.23
N LYS A 51 -2.51 0.31 -6.12
CA LYS A 51 -1.71 0.86 -7.23
C LYS A 51 -1.28 -0.23 -8.20
N GLU A 52 -1.03 -1.43 -7.72
CA GLU A 52 -0.78 -2.59 -8.60
C GLU A 52 -2.02 -2.93 -9.45
N GLU A 53 -3.22 -2.62 -8.95
CA GLU A 53 -4.52 -2.81 -9.63
C GLU A 53 -5.06 -1.55 -10.37
N LYS A 54 -4.34 -0.41 -10.34
CA LYS A 54 -4.84 0.85 -10.94
C LYS A 54 -3.81 1.61 -11.79
N ASN A 55 -2.65 1.03 -12.08
CA ASN A 55 -1.68 1.60 -13.03
C ASN A 55 -1.85 1.00 -14.45
N ASP A 56 -3.01 0.41 -14.71
CA ASP A 56 -3.50 -0.27 -15.90
C ASP A 56 -4.46 0.61 -16.73
N ASN A 57 -4.26 1.93 -16.62
CA ASN A 57 -4.84 2.91 -17.55
C ASN A 57 -4.23 2.80 -18.96
N LEU A 58 -3.18 1.99 -19.13
CA LEU A 58 -2.70 1.56 -20.42
C LEU A 58 -3.30 0.18 -20.68
N TRP A 59 -4.17 0.10 -21.69
CA TRP A 59 -5.04 -1.01 -22.07
C TRP A 59 -4.32 -2.33 -22.46
N GLY A 60 -3.46 -2.83 -21.58
CA GLY A 60 -2.70 -4.06 -21.74
C GLY A 60 -1.91 -4.38 -20.48
N CYS A 61 -2.32 -5.42 -19.74
CA CYS A 61 -1.42 -6.16 -18.87
C CYS A 61 -0.32 -6.77 -19.75
N THR A 62 0.76 -6.03 -19.96
CA THR A 62 1.93 -6.47 -20.74
C THR A 62 3.02 -7.04 -19.84
N SER A 63 2.93 -6.80 -18.53
CA SER A 63 3.80 -7.40 -17.52
C SER A 63 3.31 -8.78 -17.12
N LEU A 64 4.25 -9.66 -16.75
CA LEU A 64 3.97 -11.04 -16.36
C LEU A 64 3.03 -11.07 -15.15
N ASN A 65 3.37 -10.38 -14.06
CA ASN A 65 2.60 -10.40 -12.81
C ASN A 65 1.13 -9.98 -12.97
N CYS A 66 0.85 -9.01 -13.86
CA CYS A 66 -0.52 -8.54 -14.15
C CYS A 66 -1.33 -9.55 -14.98
N SER A 67 -0.64 -10.42 -15.73
CA SER A 67 -1.25 -11.39 -16.64
C SER A 67 -1.56 -12.72 -15.96
N LEU A 68 -0.85 -13.04 -14.86
CA LEU A 68 -0.98 -14.32 -14.15
C LEU A 68 -2.31 -14.43 -13.38
N ASN A 69 -2.90 -15.63 -13.39
CA ASN A 69 -3.98 -16.01 -12.49
C ASN A 69 -3.53 -17.16 -11.57
N THR A 70 -3.09 -16.82 -10.36
CA THR A 70 -2.56 -17.79 -9.38
C THR A 70 -3.62 -18.72 -8.78
N LEU A 71 -4.89 -18.54 -9.12
CA LEU A 71 -5.98 -19.42 -8.69
C LEU A 71 -6.18 -20.62 -9.63
N LEU A 72 -5.58 -20.59 -10.82
CA LEU A 72 -5.56 -21.71 -11.76
C LEU A 72 -4.30 -22.55 -11.55
N ASP A 73 -4.40 -23.86 -11.76
CA ASP A 73 -3.22 -24.73 -11.81
C ASP A 73 -2.57 -24.61 -13.21
N PRO A 74 -1.28 -24.23 -13.31
CA PRO A 74 -0.58 -24.22 -14.59
C PRO A 74 -0.51 -25.60 -15.27
N CYS A 75 -0.68 -26.70 -14.53
CA CYS A 75 -0.72 -28.05 -15.08
C CYS A 75 -2.06 -28.39 -15.77
N ASP A 76 -3.14 -27.67 -15.44
CA ASP A 76 -4.45 -27.87 -16.04
C ASP A 76 -4.65 -26.97 -17.27
N ASP A 77 -4.43 -25.66 -17.12
CA ASP A 77 -4.47 -24.69 -18.22
C ASP A 77 -3.39 -23.62 -18.06
N PHE A 78 -2.24 -23.89 -18.66
CA PHE A 78 -1.12 -22.95 -18.64
C PHE A 78 -1.43 -21.65 -19.38
N TYR A 79 -2.29 -21.68 -20.40
CA TYR A 79 -2.62 -20.48 -21.17
C TYR A 79 -3.41 -19.50 -20.32
N ASP A 80 -4.47 -19.97 -19.66
CA ASP A 80 -5.25 -19.13 -18.76
C ASP A 80 -4.46 -18.79 -17.48
N TYR A 81 -3.61 -19.69 -16.97
CA TYR A 81 -2.72 -19.35 -15.87
C TYR A 81 -1.84 -18.14 -16.17
N VAL A 82 -1.28 -18.03 -17.39
CA VAL A 82 -0.32 -16.97 -17.74
C VAL A 82 -0.94 -15.74 -18.40
N CYS A 83 -2.00 -15.92 -19.18
CA CYS A 83 -2.54 -14.88 -20.07
C CYS A 83 -3.91 -14.33 -19.61
N TYR A 84 -4.49 -14.86 -18.54
CA TYR A 84 -5.83 -14.47 -18.09
C TYR A 84 -6.00 -12.97 -17.89
N GLY A 85 -5.04 -12.29 -17.24
CA GLY A 85 -5.11 -10.84 -17.06
C GLY A 85 -5.03 -10.05 -18.38
N PHE A 86 -4.24 -10.53 -19.34
CA PHE A 86 -4.17 -9.93 -20.68
C PHE A 86 -5.48 -10.09 -21.46
N VAL A 87 -6.05 -11.30 -21.47
CA VAL A 87 -7.30 -11.61 -22.18
C VAL A 87 -8.46 -10.82 -21.55
N LYS A 88 -8.55 -10.79 -20.22
CA LYS A 88 -9.56 -10.03 -19.49
C LYS A 88 -9.51 -8.54 -19.83
N ASN A 89 -8.31 -7.97 -20.01
CA ASN A 89 -8.13 -6.54 -20.30
C ASN A 89 -8.23 -6.19 -21.80
N THR A 90 -8.31 -7.19 -22.68
CA THR A 90 -8.40 -7.00 -24.14
C THR A 90 -9.67 -7.57 -24.75
N SER A 91 -10.59 -8.07 -23.91
CA SER A 91 -11.86 -8.68 -24.34
C SER A 91 -12.77 -7.71 -25.08
N ASN A 92 -12.64 -6.41 -24.84
CA ASN A 92 -13.29 -5.34 -25.61
C ASN A 92 -12.40 -4.88 -26.76
N LEU A 93 -12.48 -5.62 -27.86
CA LEU A 93 -11.71 -5.32 -29.06
C LEU A 93 -12.24 -4.02 -29.72
N PRO A 94 -11.42 -2.98 -29.91
CA PRO A 94 -11.86 -1.75 -30.56
C PRO A 94 -12.24 -1.99 -32.03
N GLU A 95 -13.14 -1.16 -32.56
CA GLU A 95 -13.58 -1.26 -33.96
C GLU A 95 -12.39 -1.18 -34.92
N GLY A 96 -12.38 -2.06 -35.93
CA GLY A 96 -11.28 -2.17 -36.90
C GLY A 96 -10.19 -3.19 -36.55
N TYR A 97 -10.25 -3.81 -35.37
CA TYR A 97 -9.35 -4.91 -34.99
C TYR A 97 -10.08 -6.25 -35.05
N THR A 98 -9.44 -7.27 -35.64
CA THR A 98 -9.95 -8.66 -35.64
C THR A 98 -9.29 -9.51 -34.55
N ARG A 99 -8.11 -9.10 -34.08
CA ARG A 99 -7.37 -9.74 -33.00
C ARG A 99 -6.46 -8.72 -32.32
N LYS A 100 -6.30 -8.83 -31.01
CA LYS A 100 -5.32 -8.08 -30.23
C LYS A 100 -4.36 -9.05 -29.56
N SER A 101 -3.07 -8.83 -29.77
CA SER A 101 -1.95 -9.58 -29.21
C SER A 101 -0.93 -8.61 -28.62
N GLN A 102 0.00 -9.14 -27.82
CA GLN A 102 1.13 -8.39 -27.29
C GLN A 102 1.93 -7.67 -28.40
N PHE A 103 2.06 -8.29 -29.58
CA PHE A 103 2.71 -7.68 -30.74
C PHE A 103 2.00 -6.42 -31.25
N ASN A 104 0.65 -6.40 -31.23
CA ASN A 104 -0.11 -5.22 -31.68
C ASN A 104 0.16 -4.01 -30.77
N ILE A 105 0.36 -4.24 -29.47
CA ILE A 105 0.70 -3.16 -28.52
C ILE A 105 2.08 -2.58 -28.83
N LEU A 106 3.05 -3.43 -29.17
CA LEU A 106 4.39 -3.00 -29.54
C LEU A 106 4.39 -2.22 -30.86
N TRP A 107 3.66 -2.70 -31.87
CA TRP A 107 3.53 -1.99 -33.14
C TRP A 107 2.82 -0.66 -32.99
N GLU A 108 1.72 -0.59 -32.24
CA GLU A 108 1.03 0.68 -31.97
C GLU A 108 1.96 1.70 -31.30
N LYS A 109 2.85 1.25 -30.42
CA LYS A 109 3.86 2.11 -29.80
C LYS A 109 4.86 2.62 -30.84
N SER A 110 5.41 1.74 -31.68
CA SER A 110 6.34 2.13 -32.73
C SER A 110 5.71 3.10 -33.74
N ASP A 111 4.46 2.87 -34.14
CA ASP A 111 3.75 3.73 -35.08
C ASP A 111 3.51 5.13 -34.49
N LYS A 112 3.13 5.22 -33.20
CA LYS A 112 2.99 6.50 -32.50
C LYS A 112 4.30 7.26 -32.41
N GLU A 113 5.42 6.57 -32.17
CA GLU A 113 6.75 7.18 -32.16
C GLU A 113 7.12 7.72 -33.55
N ILE A 114 6.83 6.98 -34.62
CA ILE A 114 7.08 7.44 -36.00
C ILE A 114 6.22 8.67 -36.32
N ILE A 115 4.93 8.66 -35.98
CA ILE A 115 4.02 9.78 -36.25
C ILE A 115 4.42 11.03 -35.46
N GLY A 116 4.89 10.88 -34.22
CA GLY A 116 5.34 12.00 -33.38
C GLY A 116 6.65 12.65 -33.83
N LEU A 117 7.32 12.11 -34.85
CA LEU A 117 8.52 12.70 -35.46
C LEU A 117 8.21 13.66 -36.61
N PHE A 118 6.94 13.77 -37.04
CA PHE A 118 6.46 14.68 -38.09
C PHE A 118 5.54 15.75 -37.51
#